data_AF-A0A1N6YSW4-F1
#
_entry.id   AF-A0A1N6YSW4-F1
#
_cell.length_a   1.000
_cell.length_b   1.000
_cell.length_c   1.000
_cell.angle_alpha   90.00
_cell.angle_beta   90.00
_cell.angle_gamma   90.00
#
_symmetry.space_group_name_H-M   'P 1'
#
loop_
_entity.id
_entity.type
_entity.pdbx_description
1 polymer ?
#
loop_
_entity_poly.entity_id
_entity_poly.type
_entity_poly.pdbx_seq_one_letter_code
_entity_poly.pdbx_strand_id
1 'polypeptide(L)'
;MKSSATIVKVFLLGLIWLLFTSFLETPNGNKLATANNTKLLELNTDGLYYAEFYDYIFRGHFEELDIARDDMQFLMIFSQYLRAYGAQCSGALPSNKVEIMNEECATEEVTRNGWGDVVSRVCIKYVWVGSGLYAKPGLYEAYGEIDQIQRSKGLGTMMKMITDPNSMGNSVDMMHKTNGLKNDMVKIFKLNTCQSPGLQRFEENLKLFALNKPGIRMDEASKYTTMKKSGGPTGNQDYAKLIDDLVYDQAKTWSFNRYTSGSISGVTTSSRDKQGRPVELSASYSFSGFSGNSKGSVRIVFKNGLPNCIYFYDFPQNCKSPNSSILSAYAQGEYTY
;
A
#
# COMPACT_ATOMS: atom_id res chain seq x y z
N MET A 1 2.32 0.06 81.51
CA MET A 1 2.19 -1.41 81.50
C MET A 1 1.83 -1.86 80.09
N LYS A 2 2.69 -2.70 79.49
CA LYS A 2 2.44 -3.70 78.44
C LYS A 2 1.95 -3.16 77.07
N SER A 3 2.81 -3.05 76.05
CA SER A 3 3.48 -4.13 75.29
C SER A 3 2.49 -5.13 74.70
N SER A 4 2.10 -4.91 73.43
CA SER A 4 1.72 -5.96 72.44
C SER A 4 1.16 -5.35 71.14
N ALA A 5 1.95 -4.57 70.41
CA ALA A 5 1.59 -4.19 69.04
C ALA A 5 2.77 -4.15 68.04
N THR A 6 4.00 -4.32 68.53
CA THR A 6 5.22 -4.20 67.69
C THR A 6 5.79 -5.56 67.25
N ILE A 7 5.26 -6.68 67.74
CA ILE A 7 5.82 -8.03 67.49
C ILE A 7 5.25 -8.67 66.20
N VAL A 8 4.10 -8.23 65.69
CA VAL A 8 3.47 -8.85 64.50
C VAL A 8 4.01 -8.27 63.17
N LYS A 9 4.57 -7.06 63.16
CA LYS A 9 5.09 -6.44 61.93
C LYS A 9 6.53 -6.80 61.57
N VAL A 10 7.32 -7.35 62.50
CA VAL A 10 8.70 -7.81 62.22
C VAL A 10 8.72 -9.24 61.68
N PHE A 11 7.71 -10.07 62.01
CA PHE A 11 7.63 -11.45 61.52
C PHE A 11 7.17 -11.58 60.06
N LEU A 12 6.50 -10.59 59.48
CA LEU A 12 6.10 -10.61 58.06
C LEU A 12 7.20 -10.15 57.08
N LEU A 13 8.25 -9.47 57.57
CA LEU A 13 9.36 -8.97 56.75
C LEU A 13 10.52 -9.96 56.62
N GLY A 14 10.58 -10.99 57.48
CA GLY A 14 11.61 -12.05 57.41
C GLY A 14 11.30 -13.20 56.44
N LEU A 15 10.02 -13.43 56.09
CA LEU A 15 9.63 -14.51 55.19
C LEU A 15 9.78 -14.15 53.69
N ILE A 16 9.89 -12.85 53.37
CA ILE A 16 9.99 -12.35 51.99
C ILE A 16 11.45 -12.35 51.49
N TRP A 17 12.44 -12.47 52.38
CA TRP A 17 13.87 -12.48 52.00
C TRP A 17 14.49 -13.89 51.91
N LEU A 18 13.78 -14.95 52.31
CA LEU A 18 14.26 -16.35 52.27
C LEU A 18 13.76 -17.17 51.07
N LEU A 19 13.00 -16.55 50.14
CA LEU A 19 12.68 -17.16 48.85
C LEU A 19 13.59 -16.66 47.71
N PHE A 20 14.61 -15.84 48.00
CA PHE A 20 15.46 -15.20 47.00
C PHE A 20 16.93 -15.64 46.96
N THR A 21 17.34 -16.68 47.67
CA THR A 21 18.73 -17.19 47.54
C THR A 21 18.77 -18.72 47.60
N SER A 22 19.63 -19.32 46.77
CA SER A 22 19.83 -20.77 46.49
C SER A 22 18.92 -21.28 45.35
N PHE A 23 19.33 -21.46 44.10
CA PHE A 23 20.51 -22.15 43.55
C PHE A 23 20.93 -21.46 42.24
N LEU A 24 22.14 -20.89 42.08
CA LEU A 24 23.39 -21.53 41.64
C LEU A 24 23.24 -22.51 40.45
N GLU A 25 23.79 -22.06 39.32
CA GLU A 25 23.89 -22.71 38.02
C GLU A 25 24.64 -24.05 38.05
N THR A 26 24.20 -24.99 37.21
CA THR A 26 25.14 -25.85 36.45
C THR A 26 24.71 -25.91 34.98
N PRO A 27 25.66 -26.06 34.04
CA PRO A 27 25.49 -25.72 32.64
C PRO A 27 25.31 -26.99 31.81
N ASN A 28 24.12 -27.22 31.26
CA ASN A 28 23.95 -27.91 29.97
C ASN A 28 22.47 -27.98 29.61
N GLY A 29 22.13 -27.43 28.46
CA GLY A 29 20.77 -27.44 27.96
C GLY A 29 20.58 -26.37 26.90
N ASN A 30 21.29 -26.54 25.79
CA ASN A 30 21.04 -25.92 24.49
C ASN A 30 20.65 -24.44 24.54
N LYS A 31 21.65 -23.57 24.32
CA LYS A 31 21.43 -22.34 23.55
C LYS A 31 20.83 -22.75 22.20
N LEU A 32 19.51 -22.91 22.16
CA LEU A 32 18.78 -22.94 20.91
C LEU A 32 19.02 -21.56 20.30
N ALA A 33 19.73 -21.57 19.19
CA ALA A 33 20.14 -20.38 18.46
C ALA A 33 18.97 -19.39 18.35
N THR A 34 19.09 -18.25 19.02
CA THR A 34 18.39 -17.01 18.65
C THR A 34 19.03 -16.43 17.40
N ALA A 35 19.12 -17.27 16.37
CA ALA A 35 19.46 -16.92 15.02
C ALA A 35 18.45 -17.67 14.14
N ASN A 36 17.63 -16.92 13.39
CA ASN A 36 16.73 -17.33 12.31
C ASN A 36 15.20 -17.28 12.52
N ASN A 37 14.64 -16.56 13.50
CA ASN A 37 13.18 -16.30 13.50
C ASN A 37 12.78 -15.01 12.76
N THR A 38 13.66 -14.02 12.65
CA THR A 38 13.38 -12.77 11.90
C THR A 38 13.29 -13.00 10.39
N LYS A 39 14.03 -13.98 9.86
CA LYS A 39 13.98 -14.36 8.44
C LYS A 39 12.69 -15.11 8.04
N LEU A 40 11.90 -15.55 9.02
CA LEU A 40 10.65 -16.30 8.81
C LEU A 40 9.41 -15.40 8.76
N LEU A 41 9.52 -14.17 9.28
CA LEU A 41 8.47 -13.15 9.27
C LEU A 41 8.87 -12.01 8.33
N GLU A 42 8.87 -12.30 7.03
CA GLU A 42 9.14 -11.33 5.97
C GLU A 42 7.95 -11.27 5.01
N LEU A 43 7.60 -10.04 4.58
CA LEU A 43 6.70 -9.81 3.46
C LEU A 43 7.48 -9.08 2.36
N ASN A 44 7.62 -9.73 1.20
CA ASN A 44 8.24 -9.11 0.04
C ASN A 44 7.20 -8.26 -0.71
N THR A 45 7.44 -6.95 -0.74
CA THR A 45 6.60 -5.97 -1.43
C THR A 45 7.29 -5.32 -2.63
N ASP A 46 8.49 -5.79 -2.99
CA ASP A 46 9.32 -5.15 -4.01
C ASP A 46 8.69 -5.22 -5.40
N GLY A 47 8.69 -4.07 -6.09
CA GLY A 47 8.14 -3.96 -7.43
C GLY A 47 6.60 -4.03 -7.50
N LEU A 48 5.93 -3.96 -6.35
CA LEU A 48 4.49 -3.70 -6.25
C LEU A 48 4.22 -2.19 -6.34
N TYR A 49 3.08 -1.82 -6.91
CA TYR A 49 2.61 -0.44 -7.02
C TYR A 49 2.27 0.14 -5.63
N TYR A 50 1.61 -0.65 -4.78
CA TYR A 50 1.27 -0.30 -3.40
C TYR A 50 2.27 -0.84 -2.37
N ALA A 51 3.53 -1.02 -2.76
CA ALA A 51 4.56 -1.65 -1.93
C ALA A 51 4.68 -1.07 -0.52
N GLU A 52 4.64 0.26 -0.42
CA GLU A 52 4.73 0.98 0.86
C GLU A 52 3.50 0.76 1.74
N PHE A 53 2.29 0.82 1.16
CA PHE A 53 1.07 0.52 1.89
C PHE A 53 1.11 -0.92 2.46
N TYR A 54 1.54 -1.89 1.65
CA TYR A 54 1.62 -3.27 2.09
C TYR A 54 2.64 -3.47 3.22
N ASP A 55 3.80 -2.83 3.16
CA ASP A 55 4.82 -2.91 4.21
C ASP A 55 4.36 -2.25 5.51
N TYR A 56 3.68 -1.09 5.47
CA TYR A 56 3.13 -0.46 6.67
C TYR A 56 2.02 -1.28 7.32
N ILE A 57 1.10 -1.84 6.51
CA ILE A 57 0.09 -2.76 7.03
C ILE A 57 0.77 -3.98 7.66
N PHE A 58 1.70 -4.62 6.96
CA PHE A 58 2.45 -5.75 7.49
C PHE A 58 3.14 -5.45 8.83
N ARG A 59 3.80 -4.31 8.95
CA ARG A 59 4.50 -3.89 10.18
C ARG A 59 3.59 -3.35 11.28
N GLY A 60 2.32 -3.09 10.99
CA GLY A 60 1.39 -2.46 11.94
C GLY A 60 1.71 -0.99 12.22
N HIS A 61 2.38 -0.30 11.30
CA HIS A 61 2.75 1.13 11.40
C HIS A 61 1.67 2.00 10.73
N PHE A 62 0.44 1.92 11.25
CA PHE A 62 -0.72 2.54 10.61
C PHE A 62 -0.65 4.07 10.58
N GLU A 63 0.13 4.68 11.47
CA GLU A 63 0.36 6.13 11.52
C GLU A 63 1.17 6.67 10.32
N GLU A 64 1.87 5.81 9.58
CA GLU A 64 2.67 6.18 8.40
C GLU A 64 1.86 6.04 7.09
N LEU A 65 0.62 5.55 7.17
CA LEU A 65 -0.25 5.36 6.00
C LEU A 65 -0.82 6.69 5.49
N ASP A 66 -0.64 6.95 4.20
CA ASP A 66 -1.31 8.06 3.49
C ASP A 66 -2.78 7.74 3.12
N ILE A 67 -3.19 6.47 3.26
CA ILE A 67 -4.55 5.99 2.95
C ILE A 67 -5.29 5.76 4.27
N ALA A 68 -6.40 6.45 4.47
CA ALA A 68 -7.26 6.26 5.64
C ALA A 68 -8.16 5.02 5.48
N ARG A 69 -8.60 4.44 6.60
CA ARG A 69 -9.52 3.28 6.60
C ARG A 69 -10.86 3.55 5.90
N ASP A 70 -11.24 4.82 5.82
CA ASP A 70 -12.49 5.29 5.25
C ASP A 70 -12.29 5.99 3.91
N ASP A 71 -11.13 5.77 3.26
CA ASP A 71 -10.88 6.10 1.87
C ASP A 71 -11.40 4.99 0.94
N MET A 72 -11.97 5.41 -0.19
CA MET A 72 -12.42 4.48 -1.24
C MET A 72 -11.26 3.61 -1.77
N GLN A 73 -10.05 4.17 -1.82
CA GLN A 73 -8.85 3.44 -2.22
C GLN A 73 -8.56 2.24 -1.31
N PHE A 74 -8.78 2.36 0.00
CA PHE A 74 -8.62 1.23 0.91
C PHE A 74 -9.66 0.14 0.64
N LEU A 75 -10.93 0.53 0.45
CA LEU A 75 -11.99 -0.43 0.10
C LEU A 75 -11.63 -1.22 -1.18
N MET A 76 -11.13 -0.55 -2.22
CA MET A 76 -10.69 -1.23 -3.45
C MET A 76 -9.54 -2.20 -3.20
N ILE A 77 -8.49 -1.77 -2.48
CA ILE A 77 -7.34 -2.62 -2.17
C ILE A 77 -7.80 -3.86 -1.40
N PHE A 78 -8.65 -3.69 -0.40
CA PHE A 78 -9.13 -4.79 0.42
C PHE A 78 -10.03 -5.75 -0.39
N SER A 79 -10.97 -5.22 -1.20
CA SER A 79 -11.83 -6.03 -2.08
C SER A 79 -11.02 -6.88 -3.06
N GLN A 80 -10.04 -6.25 -3.73
CA GLN A 80 -9.18 -6.93 -4.70
C GLN A 80 -8.28 -7.97 -4.03
N TYR A 81 -7.77 -7.68 -2.83
CA TYR A 81 -7.02 -8.66 -2.04
C TYR A 81 -7.83 -9.92 -1.75
N LEU A 82 -9.07 -9.76 -1.24
CA LEU A 82 -9.93 -10.90 -0.92
C LEU A 82 -10.21 -11.78 -2.15
N ARG A 83 -10.55 -11.15 -3.27
CA ARG A 83 -10.85 -11.86 -4.52
C ARG A 83 -9.61 -12.55 -5.08
N ALA A 84 -8.47 -11.88 -5.06
CA ALA A 84 -7.22 -12.42 -5.57
C ALA A 84 -6.70 -13.58 -4.70
N TYR A 85 -6.82 -13.47 -3.37
CA TYR A 85 -6.53 -14.59 -2.46
C TYR A 85 -7.49 -15.76 -2.69
N GLY A 86 -8.79 -15.47 -2.81
CA GLY A 86 -9.80 -16.50 -3.09
C GLY A 86 -9.55 -17.26 -4.39
N ALA A 87 -9.01 -16.59 -5.41
CA ALA A 87 -8.68 -17.20 -6.69
C ALA A 87 -7.33 -17.95 -6.68
N GLN A 88 -6.27 -17.34 -6.15
CA GLN A 88 -4.89 -17.87 -6.25
C GLN A 88 -4.47 -18.72 -5.05
N CYS A 89 -5.13 -18.56 -3.91
CA CYS A 89 -4.84 -19.22 -2.64
C CYS A 89 -6.05 -20.03 -2.12
N SER A 90 -6.92 -20.50 -3.02
CA SER A 90 -8.15 -21.23 -2.66
C SER A 90 -7.91 -22.45 -1.76
N GLY A 91 -6.78 -23.16 -1.96
CA GLY A 91 -6.37 -24.30 -1.14
C GLY A 91 -5.85 -23.94 0.26
N ALA A 92 -5.56 -22.65 0.51
CA ALA A 92 -5.14 -22.14 1.82
C ALA A 92 -6.30 -21.54 2.64
N LEU A 93 -7.52 -21.52 2.09
CA LEU A 93 -8.70 -21.06 2.80
C LEU A 93 -9.15 -22.06 3.88
N PRO A 94 -9.69 -21.58 5.00
CA PRO A 94 -10.20 -22.44 6.06
C PRO A 94 -11.47 -23.17 5.62
N SER A 95 -11.84 -24.23 6.34
CA SER A 95 -13.05 -25.01 6.07
C SER A 95 -14.33 -24.17 6.20
N ASN A 96 -14.35 -23.19 7.11
CA ASN A 96 -15.47 -22.27 7.33
C ASN A 96 -15.44 -21.03 6.42
N LYS A 97 -14.73 -21.08 5.28
CA LYS A 97 -14.68 -19.98 4.31
C LYS A 97 -16.08 -19.50 3.91
N VAL A 98 -16.19 -18.20 3.65
CA VAL A 98 -17.43 -17.54 3.23
C VAL A 98 -17.34 -17.13 1.78
N GLU A 99 -18.44 -17.23 1.04
CA GLU A 99 -18.50 -16.78 -0.34
C GLU A 99 -18.51 -15.25 -0.40
N ILE A 100 -17.70 -14.69 -1.28
CA ILE A 100 -17.69 -13.26 -1.58
C ILE A 100 -18.91 -12.97 -2.44
N MET A 101 -19.71 -11.98 -2.05
CA MET A 101 -20.94 -11.60 -2.76
C MET A 101 -20.67 -10.45 -3.73
N ASN A 102 -21.36 -10.47 -4.86
CA ASN A 102 -21.43 -9.37 -5.83
C ASN A 102 -22.81 -8.72 -5.76
N GLU A 103 -22.83 -7.39 -5.89
CA GLU A 103 -24.07 -6.66 -6.10
C GLU A 103 -24.29 -6.57 -7.63
N GLU A 104 -25.31 -7.27 -8.13
CA GLU A 104 -25.64 -7.33 -9.55
C GLU A 104 -26.98 -6.66 -9.83
N CYS A 105 -27.10 -6.05 -11.01
CA CYS A 105 -28.35 -5.42 -11.41
C CYS A 105 -29.40 -6.46 -11.79
N ALA A 106 -30.49 -6.51 -11.02
CA ALA A 106 -31.61 -7.41 -11.28
C ALA A 106 -32.67 -6.76 -12.18
N THR A 107 -32.79 -5.44 -12.15
CA THR A 107 -33.80 -4.72 -12.94
C THR A 107 -33.26 -3.36 -13.35
N GLU A 108 -33.34 -3.07 -14.63
CA GLU A 108 -32.93 -1.81 -15.23
C GLU A 108 -34.16 -1.01 -15.67
N GLU A 109 -34.15 0.28 -15.36
CA GLU A 109 -35.02 1.25 -15.99
C GLU A 109 -34.37 1.70 -17.29
N VAL A 110 -35.11 1.58 -18.40
CA VAL A 110 -34.64 1.92 -19.74
C VAL A 110 -35.46 3.09 -20.24
N THR A 111 -34.83 4.25 -20.39
CA THR A 111 -35.47 5.41 -21.03
C THR A 111 -35.27 5.34 -22.53
N ARG A 112 -36.34 5.52 -23.31
CA ARG A 112 -36.31 5.57 -24.78
C ARG A 112 -36.70 6.95 -25.29
N ASN A 113 -36.10 7.38 -26.41
CA ASN A 113 -36.51 8.61 -27.10
C ASN A 113 -37.86 8.41 -27.82
N GLY A 114 -38.38 9.48 -28.44
CA GLY A 114 -39.62 9.44 -29.23
C GLY A 114 -39.59 8.54 -30.48
N TRP A 115 -38.42 8.03 -30.86
CA TRP A 115 -38.21 7.08 -31.97
C TRP A 115 -37.98 5.63 -31.48
N GLY A 116 -37.95 5.41 -30.16
CA GLY A 116 -37.77 4.09 -29.55
C GLY A 116 -36.32 3.70 -29.22
N ASP A 117 -35.32 4.55 -29.51
CA ASP A 117 -33.92 4.29 -29.18
C ASP A 117 -33.66 4.46 -27.69
N VAL A 118 -32.85 3.58 -27.11
CA VAL A 118 -32.43 3.65 -25.71
C VAL A 118 -31.52 4.85 -25.51
N VAL A 119 -31.95 5.81 -24.69
CA VAL A 119 -31.15 7.00 -24.32
C VAL A 119 -30.49 6.86 -22.96
N SER A 120 -31.04 6.05 -22.07
CA SER A 120 -30.39 5.73 -20.79
C SER A 120 -30.83 4.36 -20.29
N ARG A 121 -29.96 3.76 -19.47
CA ARG A 121 -30.21 2.52 -18.74
C ARG A 121 -29.66 2.73 -17.33
N VAL A 122 -30.54 2.64 -16.34
CA VAL A 122 -30.19 2.85 -14.92
C VAL A 122 -30.64 1.63 -14.15
N CYS A 123 -29.78 1.07 -13.31
CA CYS A 123 -30.18 -0.03 -12.45
C CYS A 123 -31.07 0.48 -11.31
N ILE A 124 -32.28 -0.05 -11.20
CA ILE A 124 -33.26 0.33 -10.16
C ILE A 124 -33.44 -0.73 -9.09
N LYS A 125 -32.93 -1.95 -9.31
CA LYS A 125 -32.95 -3.02 -8.33
C LYS A 125 -31.67 -3.83 -8.38
N TYR A 126 -31.00 -3.93 -7.25
CA TYR A 126 -29.81 -4.74 -7.06
C TYR A 126 -30.12 -6.01 -6.26
N VAL A 127 -29.40 -7.08 -6.56
CA VAL A 127 -29.44 -8.36 -5.82
C VAL A 127 -28.04 -8.83 -5.51
N TRP A 128 -27.90 -9.56 -4.41
CA TRP A 128 -26.63 -10.17 -4.02
C TRP A 128 -26.51 -11.55 -4.64
N VAL A 129 -25.46 -11.74 -5.45
CA VAL A 129 -25.16 -13.01 -6.14
C VAL A 129 -23.80 -13.52 -5.67
N GLY A 130 -23.68 -14.83 -5.47
CA GLY A 130 -22.41 -15.47 -5.11
C GLY A 130 -21.39 -15.35 -6.24
N SER A 131 -20.16 -14.95 -5.93
CA SER A 131 -19.11 -14.77 -6.93
C SER A 131 -18.39 -16.06 -7.34
N GLY A 132 -18.62 -17.17 -6.62
CA GLY A 132 -17.81 -18.40 -6.72
C GLY A 132 -16.41 -18.27 -6.11
N LEU A 133 -16.02 -17.09 -5.61
CA LEU A 133 -14.78 -16.86 -4.86
C LEU A 133 -15.07 -16.83 -3.36
N TYR A 134 -14.09 -17.28 -2.58
CA TYR A 134 -14.24 -17.41 -1.13
C TYR A 134 -13.17 -16.63 -0.38
N ALA A 135 -13.50 -16.21 0.84
CA ALA A 135 -12.64 -15.46 1.73
C ALA A 135 -12.57 -16.08 3.12
N LYS A 136 -11.54 -15.72 3.89
CA LYS A 136 -11.48 -15.97 5.33
C LYS A 136 -12.61 -15.17 6.02
N PRO A 137 -13.43 -15.78 6.89
CA PRO A 137 -14.60 -15.11 7.47
C PRO A 137 -14.27 -13.79 8.15
N GLY A 138 -13.25 -13.77 9.02
CA GLY A 138 -12.87 -12.57 9.75
C GLY A 138 -12.30 -11.44 8.88
N LEU A 139 -11.77 -11.75 7.69
CA LEU A 139 -11.35 -10.72 6.73
C LEU A 139 -12.55 -10.18 5.95
N TYR A 140 -13.48 -11.05 5.53
CA TYR A 140 -14.67 -10.62 4.80
C TYR A 140 -15.62 -9.80 5.66
N GLU A 141 -15.76 -10.16 6.93
CA GLU A 141 -16.50 -9.36 7.92
C GLU A 141 -15.88 -7.97 8.10
N ALA A 142 -14.56 -7.89 8.28
CA ALA A 142 -13.85 -6.62 8.38
C ALA A 142 -13.95 -5.76 7.11
N TYR A 143 -13.99 -6.40 5.93
CA TYR A 143 -14.30 -5.72 4.67
C TYR A 143 -15.71 -5.13 4.67
N GLY A 144 -16.70 -5.87 5.17
CA GLY A 144 -18.09 -5.41 5.28
C GLY A 144 -18.26 -4.12 6.08
N GLU A 145 -17.49 -3.95 7.15
CA GLU A 145 -17.46 -2.71 7.94
C GLU A 145 -17.03 -1.49 7.10
N ILE A 146 -16.02 -1.67 6.24
CA ILE A 146 -15.54 -0.60 5.36
C ILE A 146 -16.52 -0.32 4.23
N ASP A 147 -17.11 -1.36 3.64
CA ASP A 147 -18.12 -1.22 2.59
C ASP A 147 -19.32 -0.40 3.09
N GLN A 148 -19.79 -0.67 4.32
CA GLN A 148 -20.86 0.11 4.95
C GLN A 148 -20.48 1.58 5.15
N ILE A 149 -19.25 1.86 5.60
CA ILE A 149 -18.75 3.24 5.74
C ILE A 149 -18.77 3.96 4.38
N GLN A 150 -18.30 3.31 3.31
CA GLN A 150 -18.30 3.92 1.98
C GLN A 150 -19.71 4.18 1.45
N ARG A 151 -20.64 3.23 1.63
CA ARG A 151 -22.06 3.39 1.26
C ARG A 151 -22.68 4.61 1.96
N SER A 152 -22.33 4.85 3.22
CA SER A 152 -22.82 6.03 3.97
C SER A 152 -22.27 7.36 3.43
N LYS A 153 -21.11 7.36 2.77
CA LYS A 153 -20.42 8.53 2.22
C LYS A 153 -20.70 8.81 0.74
N GLY A 154 -21.43 7.93 0.05
CA GLY A 154 -21.56 7.93 -1.41
C GLY A 154 -21.94 9.30 -2.02
N LEU A 155 -22.88 10.02 -1.41
CA LEU A 155 -23.31 11.35 -1.89
C LEU A 155 -22.20 12.40 -1.81
N GLY A 156 -21.43 12.41 -0.71
CA GLY A 156 -20.33 13.36 -0.53
C GLY A 156 -19.17 13.08 -1.51
N THR A 157 -18.87 11.81 -1.76
CA THR A 157 -17.87 11.39 -2.73
C THR A 157 -18.26 11.77 -4.16
N MET A 158 -19.54 11.57 -4.52
CA MET A 158 -20.07 12.00 -5.82
C MET A 158 -19.98 13.52 -6.00
N MET A 159 -20.36 14.30 -4.98
CA MET A 159 -20.30 15.76 -5.06
C MET A 159 -18.86 16.25 -5.27
N LYS A 160 -17.89 15.67 -4.54
CA LYS A 160 -16.47 15.99 -4.72
C LYS A 160 -16.00 15.75 -6.15
N MET A 161 -16.38 14.62 -6.77
CA MET A 161 -16.02 14.32 -8.16
C MET A 161 -16.62 15.31 -9.16
N ILE A 162 -17.87 15.75 -8.96
CA ILE A 162 -18.54 16.70 -9.85
C ILE A 162 -17.91 18.10 -9.76
N THR A 163 -17.53 18.52 -8.56
CA THR A 163 -16.94 19.84 -8.32
C THR A 163 -15.44 19.92 -8.63
N ASP A 164 -14.81 18.80 -8.99
CA ASP A 164 -13.37 18.72 -9.19
C ASP A 164 -12.96 19.31 -10.55
N PRO A 165 -12.19 20.42 -10.58
CA PRO A 165 -11.73 21.02 -11.83
C PRO A 165 -10.73 20.13 -12.61
N ASN A 166 -10.17 19.09 -11.97
CA ASN A 166 -9.20 18.15 -12.56
C ASN A 166 -9.79 16.74 -12.76
N SER A 167 -11.12 16.63 -12.89
CA SER A 167 -11.85 15.35 -12.99
C SER A 167 -11.29 14.38 -14.04
N MET A 168 -10.87 14.85 -15.21
CA MET A 168 -10.28 14.01 -16.26
C MET A 168 -8.92 13.42 -15.84
N GLY A 169 -8.02 14.25 -15.29
CA GLY A 169 -6.71 13.79 -14.81
C GLY A 169 -6.83 12.81 -13.64
N ASN A 170 -7.81 13.03 -12.77
CA ASN A 170 -8.12 12.15 -11.64
C ASN A 170 -8.77 10.83 -12.09
N SER A 171 -9.54 10.84 -13.18
CA SER A 171 -10.06 9.62 -13.80
C SER A 171 -8.95 8.75 -14.39
N VAL A 172 -7.99 9.38 -15.09
CA VAL A 172 -6.79 8.69 -15.60
C VAL A 172 -5.93 8.15 -14.45
N ASP A 173 -5.77 8.92 -13.38
CA ASP A 173 -5.09 8.47 -12.16
C ASP A 173 -5.75 7.25 -11.51
N MET A 174 -7.08 7.27 -11.41
CA MET A 174 -7.85 6.15 -10.89
C MET A 174 -7.65 4.88 -11.74
N MET A 175 -7.63 5.03 -13.07
CA MET A 175 -7.37 3.91 -13.98
C MET A 175 -5.95 3.35 -13.76
N HIS A 176 -4.96 4.20 -13.59
CA HIS A 176 -3.59 3.77 -13.30
C HIS A 176 -3.48 3.02 -11.97
N LYS A 177 -4.08 3.56 -10.90
CA LYS A 177 -4.17 2.91 -9.59
C LYS A 177 -4.86 1.55 -9.66
N THR A 178 -5.95 1.46 -10.41
CA THR A 178 -6.69 0.21 -10.61
C THR A 178 -5.85 -0.83 -11.37
N ASN A 179 -5.13 -0.42 -12.41
CA ASN A 179 -4.23 -1.31 -13.16
C ASN A 179 -3.02 -1.74 -12.32
N GLY A 180 -2.45 -0.82 -11.55
CA GLY A 180 -1.38 -1.10 -10.57
C GLY A 180 -1.83 -2.14 -9.55
N LEU A 181 -2.99 -1.93 -8.93
CA LEU A 181 -3.58 -2.87 -7.98
C LEU A 181 -3.81 -4.26 -8.58
N LYS A 182 -4.36 -4.32 -9.80
CA LYS A 182 -4.57 -5.60 -10.49
C LYS A 182 -3.25 -6.34 -10.71
N ASN A 183 -2.21 -5.62 -11.11
CA ASN A 183 -0.87 -6.20 -11.29
C ASN A 183 -0.28 -6.67 -9.95
N ASP A 184 -0.47 -5.90 -8.89
CA ASP A 184 0.00 -6.26 -7.54
C ASP A 184 -0.65 -7.55 -7.06
N MET A 185 -1.96 -7.68 -7.24
CA MET A 185 -2.69 -8.88 -6.84
C MET A 185 -2.23 -10.15 -7.56
N VAL A 186 -1.71 -10.05 -8.78
CA VAL A 186 -1.11 -11.18 -9.51
C VAL A 186 0.30 -11.51 -9.01
N LYS A 187 1.02 -10.52 -8.47
CA LYS A 187 2.42 -10.67 -8.05
C LYS A 187 2.58 -11.02 -6.58
N ILE A 188 1.77 -10.44 -5.70
CA ILE A 188 1.97 -10.53 -4.25
C ILE A 188 1.97 -11.98 -3.75
N PHE A 189 1.15 -12.86 -4.32
CA PHE A 189 1.10 -14.29 -3.98
C PHE A 189 2.17 -15.13 -4.67
N LYS A 190 2.85 -14.59 -5.70
CA LYS A 190 4.06 -15.19 -6.29
C LYS A 190 5.30 -14.84 -5.48
N LEU A 191 5.34 -13.62 -4.93
CA LEU A 191 6.40 -13.13 -4.06
C LEU A 191 6.29 -13.72 -2.64
N ASN A 192 5.07 -13.99 -2.18
CA ASN A 192 4.79 -14.45 -0.83
C ASN A 192 3.84 -15.66 -0.89
N THR A 193 4.28 -16.81 -0.39
CA THR A 193 3.43 -18.01 -0.38
C THR A 193 2.15 -17.78 0.44
N CYS A 194 1.03 -18.37 0.01
CA CYS A 194 -0.32 -18.16 0.56
C CYS A 194 -0.45 -18.42 2.08
N GLN A 195 0.44 -19.23 2.65
CA GLN A 195 0.48 -19.57 4.07
C GLN A 195 1.75 -19.06 4.78
N SER A 196 2.53 -18.19 4.13
CA SER A 196 3.71 -17.60 4.76
C SER A 196 3.31 -16.82 6.02
N PRO A 197 4.14 -16.85 7.09
CA PRO A 197 3.88 -16.05 8.28
C PRO A 197 3.81 -14.55 7.99
N GLY A 198 4.59 -14.07 7.01
CA GLY A 198 4.54 -12.68 6.56
C GLY A 198 3.18 -12.28 6.00
N LEU A 199 2.61 -13.10 5.12
CA LEU A 199 1.28 -12.84 4.55
C LEU A 199 0.18 -12.95 5.61
N GLN A 200 0.29 -13.90 6.55
CA GLN A 200 -0.66 -14.01 7.66
C GLN A 200 -0.62 -12.79 8.60
N ARG A 201 0.58 -12.28 8.90
CA ARG A 201 0.75 -11.03 9.66
C ARG A 201 0.13 -9.85 8.93
N PHE A 202 0.36 -9.75 7.62
CA PHE A 202 -0.26 -8.73 6.77
C PHE A 202 -1.79 -8.81 6.83
N GLU A 203 -2.38 -10.00 6.67
CA GLU A 203 -3.83 -10.19 6.75
C GLU A 203 -4.41 -9.76 8.10
N GLU A 204 -3.78 -10.16 9.20
CA GLU A 204 -4.28 -9.78 10.53
C GLU A 204 -4.19 -8.27 10.74
N ASN A 205 -3.11 -7.62 10.32
CA ASN A 205 -3.03 -6.17 10.40
C ASN A 205 -3.98 -5.46 9.42
N LEU A 206 -4.23 -6.01 8.23
CA LEU A 206 -5.22 -5.49 7.28
C LEU A 206 -6.62 -5.48 7.90
N LYS A 207 -6.97 -6.57 8.59
CA LYS A 207 -8.19 -6.69 9.38
C LYS A 207 -8.25 -5.68 10.52
N LEU A 208 -7.19 -5.55 11.32
CA LEU A 208 -7.13 -4.61 12.44
C LEU A 208 -7.28 -3.16 11.96
N PHE A 209 -6.61 -2.81 10.86
CA PHE A 209 -6.73 -1.49 10.25
C PHE A 209 -8.17 -1.18 9.81
N ALA A 210 -8.83 -2.14 9.15
CA ALA A 210 -10.23 -1.99 8.75
C ALA A 210 -11.17 -1.77 9.96
N LEU A 211 -10.94 -2.54 11.03
CA LEU A 211 -11.70 -2.48 12.27
C LEU A 211 -11.30 -1.30 13.19
N ASN A 212 -10.43 -0.39 12.73
CA ASN A 212 -9.91 0.74 13.52
C ASN A 212 -9.26 0.31 14.86
N LYS A 213 -8.61 -0.85 14.86
CA LYS A 213 -7.88 -1.40 15.99
C LYS A 213 -6.38 -1.11 15.85
N PRO A 214 -5.62 -1.03 16.95
CA PRO A 214 -4.17 -0.90 16.86
C PRO A 214 -3.57 -2.11 16.13
N GLY A 215 -2.57 -1.85 15.29
CA GLY A 215 -1.85 -2.90 14.57
C GLY A 215 -0.95 -3.71 15.52
N ILE A 216 -0.68 -4.96 15.12
CA ILE A 216 0.40 -5.75 15.70
C ILE A 216 1.70 -5.14 15.20
N ARG A 217 2.24 -4.23 16.02
CA ARG A 217 3.38 -3.38 15.67
C ARG A 217 4.69 -4.18 15.70
N MET A 218 5.51 -4.02 14.68
CA MET A 218 6.91 -4.46 14.67
C MET A 218 7.82 -3.37 15.22
N ASP A 219 8.89 -3.77 15.90
CA ASP A 219 9.88 -2.84 16.44
C ASP A 219 10.70 -2.20 15.31
N GLU A 220 11.01 -2.95 14.25
CA GLU A 220 11.76 -2.43 13.11
C GLU A 220 10.92 -1.48 12.26
N ALA A 221 11.43 -0.26 12.10
CA ALA A 221 10.89 0.73 11.18
C ALA A 221 10.80 0.18 9.74
N SER A 222 9.78 0.62 9.00
CA SER A 222 9.75 0.42 7.56
C SER A 222 11.00 0.98 6.89
N LYS A 223 11.46 0.29 5.84
CA LYS A 223 12.48 0.84 4.94
C LYS A 223 12.02 2.14 4.29
N TYR A 224 10.73 2.30 4.02
CA TYR A 224 10.16 3.50 3.43
C TYR A 224 10.13 4.67 4.42
N THR A 225 9.78 4.42 5.69
CA THR A 225 9.92 5.44 6.76
C THR A 225 11.36 5.86 6.94
N THR A 226 12.28 4.89 6.98
CA THR A 226 13.72 5.16 7.13
C THR A 226 14.25 6.00 5.98
N MET A 227 13.90 5.63 4.75
CA MET A 227 14.17 6.37 3.52
C MET A 227 13.63 7.80 3.55
N LYS A 228 12.35 7.99 3.89
CA LYS A 228 11.72 9.32 3.95
C LYS A 228 12.42 10.23 4.98
N LYS A 229 12.85 9.66 6.11
CA LYS A 229 13.60 10.37 7.16
C LYS A 229 15.02 10.73 6.72
N SER A 230 15.77 9.80 6.13
CA SER A 230 17.12 10.07 5.63
C SER A 230 17.14 11.02 4.43
N GLY A 231 16.08 11.01 3.63
CA GLY A 231 16.00 11.76 2.37
C GLY A 231 16.79 11.09 1.26
N GLY A 232 16.91 11.81 0.14
CA GLY A 232 17.65 11.35 -1.04
C GLY A 232 19.17 11.47 -0.89
N PRO A 233 19.92 10.75 -1.73
CA PRO A 233 21.37 10.72 -1.68
C PRO A 233 21.97 12.09 -2.03
N THR A 234 23.19 12.33 -1.57
CA THR A 234 24.01 13.47 -1.96
C THR A 234 25.08 13.03 -2.97
N GLY A 235 25.65 13.98 -3.70
CA GLY A 235 26.67 13.71 -4.72
C GLY A 235 26.13 13.53 -6.13
N ASN A 236 26.96 12.98 -7.02
CA ASN A 236 26.63 12.81 -8.43
C ASN A 236 25.73 11.60 -8.63
N GLN A 237 24.58 11.82 -9.27
CA GLN A 237 23.57 10.80 -9.53
C GLN A 237 23.27 10.76 -11.03
N ASP A 238 23.01 9.56 -11.55
CA ASP A 238 22.49 9.32 -12.88
C ASP A 238 21.00 9.63 -12.91
N TYR A 239 20.70 10.93 -13.04
CA TYR A 239 19.34 11.41 -13.17
C TYR A 239 18.67 10.94 -14.46
N ALA A 240 19.41 10.60 -15.52
CA ALA A 240 18.80 10.08 -16.74
C ALA A 240 18.18 8.70 -16.47
N LYS A 241 18.94 7.81 -15.81
CA LYS A 241 18.46 6.49 -15.38
C LYS A 241 17.30 6.60 -14.38
N LEU A 242 17.41 7.48 -13.37
CA LEU A 242 16.32 7.67 -12.39
C LEU A 242 15.02 8.10 -13.08
N ILE A 243 15.10 9.06 -13.99
CA ILE A 243 13.92 9.55 -14.71
C ILE A 243 13.38 8.45 -15.64
N ASP A 244 14.25 7.66 -16.28
CA ASP A 244 13.86 6.55 -17.16
C ASP A 244 13.02 5.53 -16.40
N ASP A 245 13.50 5.09 -15.23
CA ASP A 245 12.80 4.12 -14.38
C ASP A 245 11.47 4.67 -13.86
N LEU A 246 11.42 5.93 -13.45
CA LEU A 246 10.21 6.59 -12.98
C LEU A 246 9.15 6.72 -14.08
N VAL A 247 9.56 7.16 -15.29
CA VAL A 247 8.66 7.27 -16.44
C VAL A 247 8.21 5.89 -16.91
N TYR A 248 9.13 4.91 -16.96
CA TYR A 248 8.82 3.54 -17.32
C TYR A 248 7.77 2.93 -16.40
N ASP A 249 7.89 3.12 -15.08
CA ASP A 249 6.93 2.59 -14.13
C ASP A 249 5.53 3.19 -14.32
N GLN A 250 5.44 4.51 -14.46
CA GLN A 250 4.17 5.18 -14.74
C GLN A 250 3.58 4.71 -16.08
N ALA A 251 4.42 4.53 -17.10
CA ALA A 251 4.00 4.14 -18.44
C ALA A 251 3.42 2.74 -18.55
N LYS A 252 3.70 1.82 -17.61
CA LYS A 252 3.05 0.49 -17.54
C LYS A 252 1.54 0.57 -17.45
N THR A 253 1.01 1.71 -17.02
CA THR A 253 -0.42 1.93 -16.83
C THR A 253 -1.06 2.76 -17.95
N TRP A 254 -0.29 3.21 -18.95
CA TRP A 254 -0.79 3.97 -20.09
C TRP A 254 -1.63 3.09 -21.04
N SER A 255 -2.77 3.62 -21.49
CA SER A 255 -3.74 2.84 -22.28
C SER A 255 -3.39 2.74 -23.77
N PHE A 256 -2.78 3.78 -24.34
CA PHE A 256 -2.59 3.89 -25.80
C PHE A 256 -1.13 4.13 -26.21
N ASN A 257 -0.37 4.80 -25.36
CA ASN A 257 1.02 5.13 -25.62
C ASN A 257 1.92 4.07 -24.97
N ARG A 258 3.02 3.74 -25.65
CA ARG A 258 4.09 2.92 -25.11
C ARG A 258 5.36 3.75 -24.99
N TYR A 259 5.87 3.85 -23.78
CA TYR A 259 7.13 4.51 -23.50
C TYR A 259 8.32 3.73 -24.08
N THR A 260 9.30 4.45 -24.62
CA THR A 260 10.58 3.88 -25.08
C THR A 260 11.61 4.01 -23.96
N SER A 261 11.96 2.91 -23.29
CA SER A 261 13.02 2.92 -22.27
C SER A 261 14.39 3.28 -22.87
N GLY A 262 15.22 3.95 -22.09
CA GLY A 262 16.49 4.55 -22.49
C GLY A 262 16.33 5.83 -23.32
N SER A 263 15.12 6.38 -23.46
CA SER A 263 14.87 7.55 -24.33
C SER A 263 14.93 8.90 -23.60
N ILE A 264 15.25 8.90 -22.30
CA ILE A 264 15.43 10.14 -21.55
C ILE A 264 16.55 10.99 -22.15
N SER A 265 16.25 12.25 -22.38
CA SER A 265 17.21 13.22 -22.94
C SER A 265 16.96 14.62 -22.39
N GLY A 266 17.99 15.48 -22.46
CA GLY A 266 17.88 16.88 -22.06
C GLY A 266 17.54 17.06 -20.57
N VAL A 267 18.13 16.25 -19.70
CA VAL A 267 17.91 16.35 -18.25
C VAL A 267 18.43 17.71 -17.76
N THR A 268 17.54 18.48 -17.15
CA THR A 268 17.84 19.78 -16.55
C THR A 268 17.46 19.77 -15.07
N THR A 269 18.29 20.39 -14.24
CA THR A 269 18.00 20.61 -12.81
C THR A 269 17.67 22.08 -12.62
N SER A 270 16.39 22.40 -12.38
CA SER A 270 15.95 23.80 -12.25
C SER A 270 16.50 24.44 -10.97
N SER A 271 16.56 23.69 -9.87
CA SER A 271 17.04 24.17 -8.57
C SER A 271 17.54 23.04 -7.68
N ARG A 272 18.37 23.39 -6.68
CA ARG A 272 18.93 22.49 -5.68
C ARG A 272 18.66 22.98 -4.26
N ASP A 273 18.59 22.05 -3.32
CA ASP A 273 18.44 22.36 -1.91
C ASP A 273 19.80 22.74 -1.26
N LYS A 274 19.78 23.03 0.04
CA LYS A 274 20.99 23.40 0.81
C LYS A 274 22.06 22.31 0.86
N GLN A 275 21.72 21.08 0.51
CA GLN A 275 22.61 19.91 0.49
C GLN A 275 23.03 19.54 -0.94
N GLY A 276 22.69 20.37 -1.92
CA GLY A 276 23.03 20.17 -3.33
C GLY A 276 22.15 19.14 -4.06
N ARG A 277 21.07 18.66 -3.43
CA ARG A 277 20.14 17.68 -4.01
C ARG A 277 19.12 18.40 -4.89
N PRO A 278 18.60 17.77 -5.96
CA PRO A 278 17.62 18.40 -6.82
C PRO A 278 16.33 18.72 -6.05
N VAL A 279 15.77 19.90 -6.31
CA VAL A 279 14.40 20.27 -5.90
C VAL A 279 13.44 20.04 -7.06
N GLU A 280 13.91 20.22 -8.30
CA GLU A 280 13.15 19.91 -9.50
C GLU A 280 14.08 19.42 -10.62
N LEU A 281 13.63 18.38 -11.33
CA LEU A 281 14.22 17.90 -12.57
C LEU A 281 13.20 18.00 -13.71
N SER A 282 13.68 18.30 -14.92
CA SER A 282 12.89 18.20 -16.14
C SER A 282 13.65 17.44 -17.21
N ALA A 283 12.95 16.67 -18.03
CA ALA A 283 13.55 15.93 -19.14
C ALA A 283 12.55 15.70 -20.27
N SER A 284 13.08 15.36 -21.45
CA SER A 284 12.30 14.88 -22.60
C SER A 284 12.37 13.36 -22.69
N TYR A 285 11.32 12.76 -23.21
CA TYR A 285 11.23 11.32 -23.41
C TYR A 285 10.52 10.98 -24.73
N SER A 286 10.69 9.75 -25.23
CA SER A 286 10.03 9.29 -26.45
C SER A 286 8.97 8.22 -26.14
N PHE A 287 7.89 8.22 -26.91
CA PHE A 287 6.85 7.20 -26.84
C PHE A 287 6.26 6.91 -28.22
N SER A 288 5.71 5.72 -28.41
CA SER A 288 4.98 5.33 -29.61
C SER A 288 3.48 5.21 -29.32
N GLY A 289 2.63 5.74 -30.19
CA GLY A 289 1.18 5.61 -30.12
C GLY A 289 0.55 5.43 -31.50
N PHE A 290 -0.77 5.62 -31.62
CA PHE A 290 -1.50 5.47 -32.89
C PHE A 290 -0.98 6.34 -34.03
N SER A 291 -0.39 7.50 -33.74
CA SER A 291 0.19 8.43 -34.71
C SER A 291 1.69 8.21 -34.97
N GLY A 292 2.27 7.10 -34.49
CA GLY A 292 3.70 6.80 -34.61
C GLY A 292 4.51 7.25 -33.40
N ASN A 293 5.81 7.54 -33.62
CA ASN A 293 6.73 7.96 -32.57
C ASN A 293 6.61 9.47 -32.30
N SER A 294 6.49 9.83 -31.02
CA SER A 294 6.40 11.22 -30.57
C SER A 294 7.31 11.47 -29.37
N LYS A 295 7.44 12.73 -28.98
CA LYS A 295 8.18 13.18 -27.80
C LYS A 295 7.23 13.77 -26.77
N GLY A 296 7.49 13.47 -25.51
CA GLY A 296 6.86 14.10 -24.36
C GLY A 296 7.91 14.75 -23.46
N SER A 297 7.45 15.50 -22.46
CA SER A 297 8.29 15.98 -21.39
C SER A 297 7.73 15.61 -20.02
N VAL A 298 8.64 15.49 -19.06
CA VAL A 298 8.34 15.17 -17.67
C VAL A 298 9.02 16.19 -16.76
N ARG A 299 8.31 16.60 -15.71
CA ARG A 299 8.81 17.45 -14.63
C ARG A 299 8.63 16.72 -13.32
N ILE A 300 9.68 16.61 -12.52
CA ILE A 300 9.68 15.85 -11.27
C ILE A 300 10.09 16.79 -10.15
N VAL A 301 9.21 16.94 -9.16
CA VAL A 301 9.46 17.74 -7.97
C VAL A 301 9.91 16.83 -6.85
N PHE A 302 10.92 17.29 -6.10
CA PHE A 302 11.55 16.56 -5.02
C PHE A 302 11.20 17.16 -3.66
N LYS A 303 11.09 16.30 -2.65
CA LYS A 303 10.94 16.66 -1.24
C LYS A 303 11.97 15.92 -0.42
N ASN A 304 12.74 16.65 0.39
CA ASN A 304 13.90 16.10 1.13
C ASN A 304 14.86 15.29 0.21
N GLY A 305 15.09 15.78 -1.01
CA GLY A 305 15.95 15.11 -1.99
C GLY A 305 15.39 13.84 -2.62
N LEU A 306 14.16 13.41 -2.30
CA LEU A 306 13.47 12.27 -2.94
C LEU A 306 12.43 12.76 -3.95
N PRO A 307 12.25 12.08 -5.10
CA PRO A 307 11.11 12.37 -5.97
C PRO A 307 9.79 12.28 -5.20
N ASN A 308 8.92 13.28 -5.38
CA ASN A 308 7.64 13.40 -4.66
C ASN A 308 6.44 13.48 -5.61
N CYS A 309 6.58 14.22 -6.71
CA CYS A 309 5.53 14.35 -7.72
C CYS A 309 6.13 14.28 -9.12
N ILE A 310 5.52 13.48 -9.99
CA ILE A 310 5.84 13.40 -11.42
C ILE A 310 4.70 14.05 -12.19
N TYR A 311 5.03 15.02 -13.03
CA TYR A 311 4.08 15.73 -13.89
C TYR A 311 4.45 15.45 -15.35
N PHE A 312 3.50 14.93 -16.10
CA PHE A 312 3.64 14.76 -17.54
C PHE A 312 3.08 15.97 -18.28
N TYR A 313 3.63 16.29 -19.45
CA TYR A 313 3.26 17.48 -20.22
C TYR A 313 1.76 17.56 -20.59
N ASP A 314 1.12 16.40 -20.77
CA ASP A 314 -0.30 16.24 -21.07
C ASP A 314 -1.18 16.39 -19.82
N PHE A 315 -0.62 16.17 -18.63
CA PHE A 315 -1.28 16.38 -17.34
C PHE A 315 -0.42 17.22 -16.37
N PRO A 316 -0.14 18.49 -16.70
CA PRO A 316 0.86 19.30 -15.99
C PRO A 316 0.48 19.66 -14.54
N GLN A 317 -0.80 19.52 -14.19
CA GLN A 317 -1.34 19.81 -12.86
C GLN A 317 -1.63 18.53 -12.04
N ASN A 318 -1.45 17.35 -12.63
CA ASN A 318 -1.71 16.08 -11.95
C ASN A 318 -0.40 15.53 -11.38
N CYS A 319 -0.25 15.58 -10.05
CA CYS A 319 0.88 14.95 -9.38
C CYS A 319 0.70 13.43 -9.38
N LYS A 320 1.54 12.73 -10.14
CA LYS A 320 1.68 11.27 -10.04
C LYS A 320 2.69 10.93 -8.95
N SER A 321 2.28 10.10 -8.00
CA SER A 321 3.18 9.60 -6.94
C SER A 321 4.22 8.65 -7.54
N PRO A 322 5.52 8.86 -7.25
CA PRO A 322 6.57 7.91 -7.63
C PRO A 322 6.40 6.54 -6.96
N ASN A 323 6.95 5.50 -7.59
CA ASN A 323 7.01 4.17 -6.99
C ASN A 323 7.96 4.14 -5.80
N SER A 324 7.48 3.77 -4.61
CA SER A 324 8.29 3.77 -3.39
C SER A 324 9.49 2.82 -3.44
N SER A 325 9.45 1.76 -4.26
CA SER A 325 10.61 0.87 -4.46
C SER A 325 11.74 1.57 -5.23
N ILE A 326 11.39 2.34 -6.28
CA ILE A 326 12.36 3.17 -7.03
C ILE A 326 12.93 4.25 -6.10
N LEU A 327 12.08 4.89 -5.29
CA LEU A 327 12.54 5.87 -4.29
C LEU A 327 13.53 5.24 -3.29
N SER A 328 13.27 4.01 -2.84
CA SER A 328 14.14 3.31 -1.90
C SER A 328 15.49 2.97 -2.52
N ALA A 329 15.51 2.45 -3.75
CA ALA A 329 16.74 2.19 -4.50
C ALA A 329 17.55 3.47 -4.72
N TYR A 330 16.86 4.57 -5.07
CA TYR A 330 17.48 5.88 -5.21
C TYR A 330 18.09 6.39 -3.90
N ALA A 331 17.36 6.31 -2.79
CA ALA A 331 17.89 6.68 -1.47
C ALA A 331 19.10 5.85 -1.04
N GLN A 332 19.17 4.59 -1.48
CA GLN A 332 20.28 3.67 -1.21
C GLN A 332 21.49 3.88 -2.14
N GLY A 333 21.40 4.79 -3.10
CA GLY A 333 22.51 5.16 -3.99
C GLY A 333 22.66 4.26 -5.22
N GLU A 334 21.65 3.47 -5.58
CA GLU A 334 21.68 2.58 -6.78
C GLU A 334 21.70 3.33 -8.13
N TYR A 335 21.67 4.67 -8.06
CA TYR A 335 21.74 5.60 -9.19
C TYR A 335 23.00 6.46 -9.13
N THR A 336 24.02 6.07 -8.37
CA THR A 336 25.33 6.76 -8.36
C THR A 336 26.19 6.30 -9.54
N TYR A 337 27.06 7.18 -10.05
CA TYR A 337 28.05 6.87 -11.09
C TYR A 337 29.23 6.05 -10.58
#